data_AF-A0A6J6ZRD9-F1
#
_entry.id   AF-A0A6J6ZRD9-F1
#
_cell.length_a   1.000
_cell.length_b   1.000
_cell.length_c   1.000
_cell.angle_alpha   90.00
_cell.angle_beta   90.00
_cell.angle_gamma   90.00
#
_symmetry.space_group_name_H-M   'P 1'
#
loop_
_entity.id
_entity.type
_entity.pdbx_description
1 polymer ?
#
loop_
_entity_poly.entity_id
_entity_poly.type
_entity_poly.pdbx_seq_one_letter_code
_entity_poly.pdbx_strand_id
1 'polypeptide(L)' 'MESTTTDAEGNYSLVLPSGRYELRVETGAELPRCEPVNVEAVDGYLEADISCDTGIR' A
#
# COMPACT_ATOMS: atom_id res chain seq x y z
N MET A 1 6.88 -12.84 0.93
CA MET A 1 5.89 -11.77 0.68
C MET A 1 5.51 -11.25 2.06
N GLU A 2 5.57 -9.94 2.25
CA GLU A 2 5.23 -9.32 3.54
C GLU A 2 3.94 -8.51 3.37
N SER A 3 3.10 -8.52 4.39
CA SER A 3 1.78 -7.88 4.37
C SER A 3 1.45 -7.32 5.73
N THR A 4 0.68 -6.23 5.73
CA THR A 4 0.09 -5.64 6.93
C THR A 4 -1.38 -5.31 6.66
N THR A 5 -2.10 -4.90 7.68
CA THR A 5 -3.49 -4.46 7.57
C THR A 5 -3.55 -2.96 7.83
N THR A 6 -4.27 -2.23 6.99
CA THR A 6 -4.55 -0.81 7.22
C THR A 6 -5.43 -0.63 8.46
N ASP A 7 -5.22 0.45 9.20
CA ASP A 7 -6.11 0.83 10.30
C ASP A 7 -7.45 1.43 9.80
N ALA A 8 -8.28 1.89 10.72
CA ALA A 8 -9.59 2.48 10.39
C ALA A 8 -9.50 3.83 9.65
N GLU A 9 -8.34 4.49 9.69
CA GLU A 9 -8.06 5.76 9.02
C GLU A 9 -7.34 5.54 7.67
N GLY A 10 -6.98 4.29 7.35
CA GLY A 10 -6.29 3.91 6.12
C GLY A 10 -4.76 3.88 6.23
N ASN A 11 -4.19 4.12 7.41
CA ASN A 11 -2.73 4.10 7.58
C ASN A 11 -2.20 2.67 7.67
N TYR A 12 -0.96 2.48 7.21
CA TYR A 12 -0.25 1.21 7.31
C TYR A 12 1.24 1.46 7.61
N SER A 13 1.91 0.44 8.14
CA SER A 13 3.36 0.47 8.38
C SER A 13 3.97 -0.91 8.18
N LEU A 14 5.11 -0.94 7.49
CA LEU A 14 5.89 -2.14 7.16
C LEU A 14 7.36 -1.84 7.46
N VAL A 15 8.09 -2.83 7.98
CA VAL A 15 9.53 -2.73 8.22
C VAL A 15 10.23 -3.67 7.24
N LEU A 16 10.67 -3.10 6.12
CA LEU A 16 11.26 -3.85 5.02
C LEU A 16 12.78 -3.65 4.97
N PRO A 17 13.55 -4.67 4.53
CA PRO A 17 14.93 -4.46 4.10
C PRO A 17 15.01 -3.42 2.98
N SER A 18 16.20 -2.86 2.76
CA SER A 18 16.42 -2.00 1.60
C SER A 18 16.21 -2.77 0.29
N GLY A 19 15.50 -2.16 -0.65
CA GLY A 19 15.10 -2.83 -1.89
C GLY A 19 13.98 -2.11 -2.64
N ARG A 20 13.70 -2.58 -3.85
CA ARG A 20 12.59 -2.10 -4.67
C ARG A 20 11.38 -3.00 -4.47
N TYR A 21 10.24 -2.40 -4.21
CA TYR A 21 8.98 -3.09 -3.93
C TYR A 21 7.85 -2.52 -4.77
N GLU A 22 6.89 -3.38 -5.08
CA GLU A 22 5.58 -2.99 -5.59
C GLU A 22 4.55 -3.23 -4.49
N LEU A 23 3.90 -2.17 -4.04
CA LEU A 23 2.85 -2.20 -3.03
C LEU A 23 1.50 -2.44 -3.70
N ARG A 24 0.72 -3.37 -3.16
CA ARG A 24 -0.62 -3.73 -3.62
C ARG A 24 -1.58 -3.80 -2.43
N VAL A 25 -2.83 -3.43 -2.65
CA VAL A 25 -3.91 -3.52 -1.66
C VAL A 25 -4.83 -4.66 -2.06
N GLU A 26 -5.06 -5.58 -1.13
CA GLU A 26 -5.98 -6.71 -1.28
C GLU A 26 -7.18 -6.50 -0.37
N THR A 27 -8.36 -6.26 -0.94
CA THR A 27 -9.60 -6.02 -0.18
C THR A 27 -10.51 -7.24 -0.12
N GLY A 28 -10.28 -8.24 -0.98
CA GLY A 28 -11.17 -9.39 -1.16
C GLY A 28 -12.50 -9.05 -1.85
N ALA A 29 -12.66 -7.82 -2.37
CA ALA A 29 -13.84 -7.34 -3.06
C ALA A 29 -13.48 -6.72 -4.42
N GLU A 30 -14.47 -6.54 -5.30
CA GLU A 30 -14.25 -5.90 -6.62
C GLU A 30 -13.93 -4.40 -6.51
N LEU A 31 -14.39 -3.77 -5.44
CA LEU A 31 -14.16 -2.36 -5.10
C LEU A 31 -13.82 -2.23 -3.60
N PRO A 32 -13.04 -1.21 -3.21
CA PRO A 32 -12.38 -0.25 -4.09
C PRO A 32 -11.22 -0.88 -4.88
N ARG A 33 -10.90 -0.32 -6.04
CA ARG A 33 -9.74 -0.73 -6.85
C ARG A 33 -8.58 0.20 -6.58
N CYS A 34 -7.45 -0.34 -6.15
CA CYS A 34 -6.27 0.44 -5.81
C CYS A 34 -5.18 0.20 -6.85
N GLU A 35 -4.57 1.28 -7.34
CA GLU A 35 -3.46 1.19 -8.28
C GLU A 35 -2.16 0.80 -7.54
N PRO A 36 -1.37 -0.16 -8.05
CA PRO A 36 -0.10 -0.52 -7.42
C PRO A 36 0.89 0.65 -7.42
N VAL A 37 1.68 0.75 -6.35
CA VAL A 37 2.71 1.80 -6.21
C VAL A 37 4.08 1.18 -6.13
N ASN A 38 5.03 1.68 -6.91
CA ASN A 38 6.42 1.25 -6.85
C ASN A 38 7.20 2.14 -5.89
N VAL A 39 7.86 1.53 -4.91
CA VAL A 39 8.68 2.22 -3.92
C VAL A 39 10.08 1.63 -3.86
N GLU A 40 11.03 2.44 -3.42
CA GLU A 40 12.39 2.01 -3.12
C GLU A 40 12.65 2.28 -1.64
N ALA A 41 12.62 1.21 -0.85
CA ALA A 41 13.00 1.27 0.56
C ALA A 41 14.53 1.46 0.61
N VAL A 42 14.95 2.61 1.12
CA VAL A 42 16.34 2.88 1.49
C VAL A 42 16.44 2.89 3.01
N ASP A 43 17.65 2.94 3.56
CA ASP A 43 17.81 3.11 5.01
C ASP A 43 17.10 4.39 5.48
N GLY A 44 16.05 4.23 6.30
CA GLY A 44 15.25 5.33 6.82
C GLY A 44 13.75 5.09 6.73
N TYR A 45 13.00 6.19 6.69
CA TYR A 45 11.54 6.21 6.55
C TYR A 45 11.15 6.69 5.17
N LEU A 46 10.15 6.03 4.59
CA LEU A 46 9.52 6.42 3.34
C LEU A 46 8.01 6.51 3.57
N GLU A 47 7.40 7.55 3.03
CA GLU A 47 5.94 7.69 2.94
C GLU A 47 5.50 7.40 1.50
N ALA A 48 4.41 6.65 1.36
CA ALA A 48 3.80 6.37 0.08
C ALA A 48 2.28 6.29 0.25
N ASP A 49 1.55 6.99 -0.63
CA ASP A 49 0.10 6.93 -0.70
C ASP A 49 -0.34 5.98 -1.80
N ILE A 50 -1.40 5.20 -1.55
CA ILE A 50 -2.03 4.34 -2.54
C ILE A 50 -3.43 4.89 -2.82
N SER A 51 -3.66 5.33 -4.07
CA SER A 51 -4.96 5.83 -4.49
C SER A 51 -5.90 4.67 -4.82
N CYS A 52 -7.13 4.75 -4.30
CA CYS A 52 -8.17 3.76 -4.52
C CYS A 52 -9.45 4.40 -5.07
N ASP A 53 -10.00 3.82 -6.14
CA ASP A 53 -11.28 4.20 -6.72
C ASP A 53 -12.41 3.38 -6.07
N THR A 54 -13.37 4.08 -5.47
CA THR A 54 -14.55 3.49 -4.83
C THR A 54 -15.71 3.26 -5.80
N GLY A 55 -15.61 3.78 -7.04
CA GLY A 55 -16.64 3.66 -8.07
C GLY A 55 -17.85 4.58 -7.89
N ILE A 56 -17.82 5.50 -6.92
CA ILE A 56 -18.89 6.49 -6.70
C ILE A 56 -18.73 7.64 -7.71
N ARG A 57 -19.82 8.00 -8.39
CA ARG A 57 -19.89 9.09 -9.38
C ARG A 57 -21.05 10.03 -9.10
#